data_AF-A0A7W1ZBP3-F1
#
_entry.id   AF-A0A7W1ZBP3-F1
#
_cell.length_a   1.000
_cell.length_b   1.000
_cell.length_c   1.000
_cell.angle_alpha   90.00
_cell.angle_beta   90.00
_cell.angle_gamma   90.00
#
_symmetry.space_group_name_H-M   'P 1'
#
loop_
_entity.id
_entity.type
_entity.pdbx_description
1 polymer ?
#
loop_
_entity_poly.entity_id
_entity_poly.type
_entity_poly.pdbx_seq_one_letter_code
_entity_poly.pdbx_strand_id
1 'polypeptide(L)'
;MTQTINIFENQFTLHAGGAVFWHEKEMLLIADVHFGKVTHFRKHGAAIPAQALLSNLEKLERVVTEFQPKTVCFLGDLFHSKLNSEWDIFATWVASSACDVVLINGNHDILPKYLFEDLGIAIFNSWETEDFIMT
;
A
#
# COMPACT_ATOMS: atom_id res chain seq x y z
N MET A 1 -10.37 13.83 5.94
CA MET A 1 -11.52 14.35 5.16
C MET A 1 -11.81 13.34 4.09
N THR A 2 -13.06 12.94 3.96
CA THR A 2 -13.50 11.89 3.05
C THR A 2 -14.55 12.41 2.07
N GLN A 3 -14.65 11.78 0.91
CA GLN A 3 -15.71 12.01 -0.05
C GLN A 3 -16.20 10.66 -0.57
N THR A 4 -17.50 10.42 -0.52
CA THR A 4 -18.10 9.20 -1.06
C THR A 4 -18.59 9.43 -2.48
N ILE A 5 -18.28 8.49 -3.36
CA ILE A 5 -18.75 8.43 -4.76
C ILE A 5 -19.28 7.03 -5.06
N ASN A 6 -20.09 6.92 -6.10
CA ASN A 6 -20.52 5.63 -6.63
C ASN A 6 -20.00 5.49 -8.06
N ILE A 7 -19.44 4.33 -8.39
CA ILE A 7 -19.02 3.97 -9.75
C ILE A 7 -19.62 2.60 -10.04
N PHE A 8 -20.41 2.49 -11.11
CA PHE A 8 -21.32 1.36 -11.31
C PHE A 8 -22.20 1.14 -10.07
N GLU A 9 -22.38 -0.11 -9.64
CA GLU A 9 -23.14 -0.48 -8.44
C GLU A 9 -22.25 -0.58 -7.18
N ASN A 10 -21.10 0.11 -7.17
CA ASN A 10 -20.13 0.05 -6.06
C ASN A 10 -19.91 1.42 -5.43
N GLN A 11 -19.85 1.45 -4.10
CA GLN A 11 -19.56 2.63 -3.31
C GLN A 11 -18.08 2.71 -2.96
N PHE A 12 -17.51 3.90 -3.15
CA PHE A 12 -16.13 4.21 -2.83
C PHE A 12 -16.04 5.43 -1.91
N THR A 13 -15.31 5.30 -0.80
CA THR A 13 -14.92 6.45 0.01
C THR A 13 -13.48 6.85 -0.32
N LEU A 14 -13.33 8.01 -0.95
CA LEU A 14 -12.06 8.65 -1.21
C LEU A 14 -11.57 9.34 0.06
N HIS A 15 -10.35 9.04 0.50
CA HIS A 15 -9.74 9.67 1.66
C HIS A 15 -8.62 10.62 1.23
N ALA A 16 -8.60 11.84 1.78
CA ALA A 16 -7.61 12.87 1.45
C ALA A 16 -6.14 12.46 1.72
N GLY A 17 -5.94 11.37 2.46
CA GLY A 17 -4.63 10.73 2.66
C GLY A 17 -4.13 9.89 1.48
N GLY A 18 -4.85 9.82 0.36
CA GLY A 18 -4.44 9.07 -0.83
C GLY A 18 -4.87 7.60 -0.83
N ALA A 19 -5.97 7.28 -0.16
CA ALA A 19 -6.53 5.93 -0.12
C ALA A 19 -7.99 5.94 -0.57
N VAL A 20 -8.46 4.83 -1.12
CA VAL A 20 -9.85 4.63 -1.52
C VAL A 20 -10.39 3.38 -0.86
N PHE A 21 -11.46 3.50 -0.08
CA PHE A 21 -12.14 2.35 0.50
C PHE A 21 -13.30 1.91 -0.38
N TRP A 22 -13.26 0.66 -0.83
CA TRP A 22 -14.30 -0.01 -1.58
C TRP A 22 -15.18 -0.82 -0.63
N HIS A 23 -16.42 -0.37 -0.44
CA HIS A 23 -17.32 -0.90 0.60
C HIS A 23 -17.74 -2.35 0.34
N GLU A 24 -18.14 -2.69 -0.88
CA GLU A 24 -18.66 -4.01 -1.23
C GLU A 24 -17.61 -5.12 -1.11
N LYS A 25 -16.32 -4.75 -1.15
CA LYS A 25 -15.19 -5.66 -0.98
C LYS A 25 -14.52 -5.53 0.39
N GLU A 26 -14.96 -4.58 1.23
CA GLU A 26 -14.28 -4.19 2.47
C GLU A 26 -12.78 -4.00 2.25
N MET A 27 -12.41 -3.38 1.12
CA MET A 27 -11.04 -3.32 0.62
C MET A 27 -10.53 -1.89 0.58
N LEU A 28 -9.31 -1.68 1.05
CA LEU A 28 -8.61 -0.42 0.95
C LEU A 28 -7.61 -0.45 -0.20
N LEU A 29 -7.80 0.41 -1.19
CA LEU A 29 -6.97 0.56 -2.38
C LEU A 29 -5.97 1.71 -2.16
N ILE A 30 -4.68 1.45 -2.40
CA ILE A 30 -3.59 2.44 -2.26
C ILE A 30 -2.60 2.25 -3.40
N ALA A 31 -2.27 3.30 -4.14
CA ALA A 31 -1.28 3.27 -5.23
C ALA A 31 -0.01 4.04 -4.85
N ASP A 32 1.11 3.75 -5.54
CA ASP A 32 2.32 4.58 -5.56
C ASP A 32 2.90 4.91 -4.16
N VAL A 33 2.94 3.94 -3.24
CA VAL A 33 3.42 4.17 -1.86
C VAL A 33 4.92 4.51 -1.83
N HIS A 34 5.73 3.84 -2.65
CA HIS A 34 7.16 4.08 -2.80
C HIS A 34 7.97 4.04 -1.50
N PHE A 35 7.82 2.98 -0.70
CA PHE A 35 8.73 2.73 0.42
C PHE A 35 10.20 2.66 -0.05
N GLY A 36 11.11 3.18 0.75
CA GLY A 36 12.55 3.22 0.48
C GLY A 36 13.06 4.50 -0.17
N LYS A 37 12.17 5.37 -0.68
CA LYS A 37 12.57 6.59 -1.40
C LYS A 37 13.30 7.58 -0.50
N VAL A 38 12.85 7.74 0.75
CA VAL A 38 13.50 8.60 1.76
C VAL A 38 14.88 8.05 2.12
N THR A 39 14.99 6.75 2.37
CA THR A 39 16.28 6.10 2.64
C THR A 39 17.25 6.26 1.48
N HIS A 40 16.77 6.12 0.24
CA HIS A 40 17.56 6.29 -0.97
C HIS A 40 18.14 7.71 -1.08
N PHE A 41 17.33 8.76 -0.93
CA PHE A 41 17.81 10.15 -1.01
C PHE A 41 18.78 10.51 0.13
N ARG A 42 18.52 10.03 1.35
CA ARG A 42 19.44 10.24 2.49
C ARG A 42 20.81 9.62 2.26
N LYS A 43 20.86 8.39 1.73
CA LYS A 43 22.12 7.72 1.35
C LYS A 43 22.93 8.50 0.31
N HIS A 44 22.26 9.34 -0.48
CA HIS A 44 22.89 10.19 -1.52
C HIS A 44 23.05 11.66 -1.08
N GLY A 45 23.04 11.95 0.23
CA GLY A 45 23.42 13.25 0.77
C GLY A 45 22.30 14.27 0.95
N ALA A 46 21.04 13.89 0.72
CA ALA A 46 19.90 14.77 0.99
C ALA A 46 19.66 14.90 2.51
N ALA A 47 19.51 16.14 2.99
CA ALA A 47 19.21 16.45 4.39
C ALA A 47 17.71 16.23 4.71
N ILE A 48 17.22 15.00 4.60
CA ILE A 48 15.84 14.64 4.90
C ILE A 48 15.75 14.17 6.37
N PRO A 49 14.81 14.67 7.19
CA PRO A 49 14.63 14.21 8.58
C PRO A 49 14.35 12.71 8.70
N ALA A 50 14.79 12.07 9.79
CA ALA A 50 14.57 10.63 9.98
C ALA A 50 13.07 10.32 10.14
N GLN A 51 12.31 11.24 10.72
CA GLN A 51 10.86 11.16 10.86
C GLN A 51 10.12 11.02 9.52
N ALA A 52 10.70 11.53 8.43
CA ALA A 52 10.09 11.42 7.09
C ALA A 52 10.00 9.96 6.64
N LEU A 53 10.83 9.06 7.19
CA LEU A 53 10.85 7.63 6.92
C LEU A 53 9.53 6.95 7.33
N LEU A 54 8.96 7.34 8.48
CA LEU A 54 7.77 6.72 9.05
C LEU A 54 6.47 7.33 8.50
N SER A 55 6.56 8.49 7.84
CA SER A 55 5.39 9.26 7.45
C SER A 55 4.41 8.53 6.52
N ASN A 56 4.90 7.61 5.67
CA ASN A 56 4.04 6.80 4.81
C ASN A 56 3.34 5.67 5.60
N LEU A 57 4.06 5.01 6.51
CA LEU A 57 3.48 3.99 7.39
C LEU A 57 2.45 4.58 8.35
N GLU A 58 2.72 5.76 8.93
CA GLU A 58 1.75 6.45 9.80
C GLU A 58 0.46 6.83 9.05
N LYS A 59 0.58 7.21 7.76
CA LYS A 59 -0.60 7.46 6.91
C LYS A 59 -1.37 6.17 6.63
N LEU A 60 -0.66 5.10 6.29
CA LEU A 60 -1.24 3.77 6.07
C LEU A 60 -2.00 3.29 7.30
N GLU A 61 -1.36 3.32 8.47
CA GLU A 61 -1.96 2.91 9.74
C GLU A 61 -3.19 3.74 10.08
N ARG A 62 -3.16 5.06 9.83
CA ARG A 62 -4.32 5.93 10.03
C ARG A 62 -5.51 5.50 9.17
N VAL A 63 -5.31 5.29 7.86
CA VAL A 63 -6.42 4.92 6.97
C VAL A 63 -6.91 3.49 7.25
N VAL A 64 -6.02 2.56 7.59
CA VAL A 64 -6.40 1.19 7.95
C VAL A 64 -7.17 1.17 9.28
N THR A 65 -6.78 1.99 10.26
CA THR A 65 -7.52 2.12 11.53
C THR A 65 -8.89 2.77 11.32
N GLU A 66 -8.98 3.76 10.43
CA GLU A 66 -10.23 4.47 10.13
C GLU A 66 -11.25 3.58 9.42
N PHE A 67 -10.82 2.81 8.43
CA PHE A 67 -11.71 1.99 7.61
C PHE A 67 -11.85 0.53 8.05
N GLN A 68 -10.90 0.01 8.84
CA GLN A 68 -10.84 -1.40 9.27
C GLN A 68 -11.11 -2.39 8.12
N PRO A 69 -10.37 -2.29 7.00
CA PRO A 69 -10.62 -3.13 5.84
C PRO A 69 -10.34 -4.60 6.16
N LYS A 70 -11.00 -5.51 5.44
CA LYS A 70 -10.61 -6.92 5.38
C LYS A 70 -9.37 -7.14 4.53
N THR A 71 -9.16 -6.31 3.51
CA THR A 71 -8.01 -6.40 2.61
C THR A 71 -7.42 -5.03 2.32
N VAL A 72 -6.10 -4.90 2.39
CA VAL A 72 -5.36 -3.78 1.81
C VAL A 72 -4.75 -4.24 0.50
N CYS A 73 -5.12 -3.57 -0.59
CA CYS A 73 -4.62 -3.86 -1.94
C CYS A 73 -3.76 -2.69 -2.42
N PHE A 74 -2.47 -2.95 -2.61
CA PHE A 74 -1.53 -2.01 -3.19
C PHE A 74 -1.56 -2.11 -4.72
N LEU A 75 -1.90 -1.02 -5.38
CA LEU A 75 -1.98 -0.90 -6.84
C LEU A 75 -0.63 -0.44 -7.40
N GLY A 76 0.38 -1.30 -7.32
CA GLY A 76 1.72 -1.06 -7.85
C GLY A 76 2.65 -0.19 -7.01
N ASP A 77 3.94 -0.28 -7.35
CA ASP A 77 5.04 0.59 -6.90
C ASP A 77 5.12 0.73 -5.37
N LEU A 78 5.04 -0.41 -4.68
CA LEU A 78 5.07 -0.48 -3.22
C LEU A 78 6.47 -0.15 -2.70
N PHE A 79 7.53 -0.65 -3.34
CA PHE A 79 8.93 -0.38 -2.96
C PHE A 79 9.73 0.19 -4.13
N HIS A 80 10.36 1.35 -3.92
CA HIS A 80 11.15 2.04 -4.94
C HIS A 80 12.65 1.70 -4.94
N SER A 81 13.11 0.90 -3.98
CA SER A 81 14.54 0.65 -3.81
C SER A 81 14.81 -0.77 -3.34
N LYS A 82 16.10 -1.16 -3.34
CA LYS A 82 16.54 -2.42 -2.73
C LYS A 82 16.09 -2.48 -1.26
N LEU A 83 16.05 -3.70 -0.73
CA LEU A 83 15.85 -3.99 0.69
C LEU A 83 16.58 -2.97 1.57
N ASN A 84 15.84 -2.37 2.47
CA ASN A 84 16.31 -1.35 3.41
C ASN A 84 15.47 -1.45 4.69
N SER A 85 15.78 -0.62 5.69
CA SER A 85 15.11 -0.67 7.00
C SER A 85 13.59 -0.47 6.94
N GLU A 86 13.05 0.16 5.89
CA GLU A 86 11.60 0.30 5.70
C GLU A 86 10.91 -1.04 5.38
N TRP A 87 11.65 -2.01 4.82
CA TRP A 87 11.15 -3.37 4.65
C TRP A 87 10.83 -4.02 5.99
N ASP A 88 11.74 -3.94 6.96
CA ASP A 88 11.56 -4.58 8.27
C ASP A 88 10.35 -3.98 9.02
N ILE A 89 10.15 -2.67 8.87
CA ILE A 89 9.01 -1.97 9.48
C ILE A 89 7.71 -2.36 8.76
N PHE A 90 7.71 -2.43 7.42
CA PHE A 90 6.57 -2.91 6.66
C PHE A 90 6.22 -4.37 6.98
N ALA A 91 7.20 -5.27 7.04
CA ALA A 91 7.02 -6.66 7.42
C ALA A 91 6.42 -6.80 8.82
N THR A 92 6.88 -5.96 9.77
CA THR A 92 6.29 -5.90 11.12
C THR A 92 4.84 -5.44 11.06
N TRP A 93 4.54 -4.42 10.25
CA TRP A 93 3.18 -3.94 10.05
C TRP A 93 2.27 -5.05 9.49
N VAL A 94 2.69 -5.74 8.42
CA VAL A 94 1.94 -6.86 7.82
C VAL A 94 1.68 -7.95 8.86
N ALA A 95 2.70 -8.37 9.62
CA ALA A 95 2.55 -9.41 10.64
C ALA A 95 1.62 -9.02 11.80
N SER A 96 1.49 -7.72 12.08
CA SER A 96 0.60 -7.19 13.12
C SER A 96 -0.81 -6.87 12.63
N SER A 97 -1.00 -6.81 11.31
CA SER A 97 -2.25 -6.39 10.69
C SER A 97 -3.29 -7.50 10.76
N ALA A 98 -4.54 -7.12 11.00
CA ALA A 98 -5.67 -8.06 10.99
C ALA A 98 -6.31 -8.23 9.60
N CYS A 99 -5.79 -7.53 8.58
CA CYS A 99 -6.28 -7.56 7.22
C CYS A 99 -5.33 -8.31 6.29
N ASP A 100 -5.89 -8.91 5.26
CA ASP A 100 -5.10 -9.51 4.18
C ASP A 100 -4.38 -8.42 3.39
N VAL A 101 -3.18 -8.72 2.91
CA VAL A 101 -2.39 -7.77 2.11
C VAL A 101 -2.19 -8.34 0.72
N VAL A 102 -2.54 -7.54 -0.28
CA VAL A 102 -2.42 -7.87 -1.70
C VAL A 102 -1.56 -6.82 -2.40
N LEU A 103 -0.72 -7.26 -3.33
CA LEU A 103 0.06 -6.40 -4.21
C LEU A 103 -0.29 -6.70 -5.67
N ILE A 104 -0.74 -5.68 -6.39
CA ILE A 104 -0.73 -5.67 -7.86
C ILE A 104 0.64 -5.17 -8.29
N ASN A 105 1.30 -5.91 -9.17
CA ASN A 105 2.69 -5.68 -9.54
C ASN A 105 2.84 -4.40 -10.38
N GLY A 106 3.56 -3.41 -9.86
CA GLY A 106 3.90 -2.18 -10.56
C GLY A 106 5.13 -2.31 -11.46
N ASN A 107 5.43 -1.24 -12.19
CA ASN A 107 6.58 -1.19 -13.10
C ASN A 107 7.91 -0.99 -12.37
N HIS A 108 7.89 -0.44 -11.14
CA HIS A 108 9.06 -0.15 -10.34
C HIS A 108 9.29 -1.14 -9.19
N ASP A 109 8.47 -2.20 -9.07
CA ASP A 109 8.66 -3.24 -8.07
C ASP A 109 9.87 -4.13 -8.43
N ILE A 110 11.04 -3.73 -7.92
CA ILE A 110 12.32 -4.39 -8.18
C ILE A 110 12.68 -5.48 -7.15
N LEU A 111 11.87 -5.64 -6.10
CA LEU A 111 12.10 -6.65 -5.07
C LEU A 111 11.62 -8.03 -5.56
N PRO A 112 12.36 -9.11 -5.27
CA PRO A 112 11.93 -10.45 -5.60
C PRO A 112 10.57 -10.82 -4.99
N LYS A 113 9.68 -11.44 -5.79
CA LYS A 113 8.33 -11.84 -5.38
C LYS A 113 8.30 -12.70 -4.11
N TYR A 114 9.25 -13.62 -3.97
CA TYR A 114 9.34 -14.52 -2.81
C TYR A 114 9.39 -13.77 -1.47
N LEU A 115 9.95 -12.55 -1.43
CA LEU A 115 10.02 -11.77 -0.20
C LEU A 115 8.63 -11.36 0.31
N PHE A 116 7.71 -11.06 -0.61
CA PHE A 116 6.34 -10.70 -0.26
C PHE A 116 5.53 -11.96 0.07
N GLU A 117 5.73 -13.04 -0.69
CA GLU A 117 5.09 -14.34 -0.44
C GLU A 117 5.45 -14.90 0.95
N ASP A 118 6.71 -14.73 1.39
CA ASP A 118 7.19 -15.11 2.73
C ASP A 118 6.49 -14.31 3.85
N LEU A 119 5.95 -13.12 3.55
CA LEU A 119 5.11 -12.32 4.45
C LEU A 119 3.62 -12.67 4.37
N GLY A 120 3.24 -13.64 3.52
CA GLY A 120 1.84 -14.00 3.26
C GLY A 120 1.12 -13.03 2.33
N ILE A 121 1.85 -12.16 1.61
CA ILE A 121 1.27 -11.19 0.69
C ILE A 121 1.00 -11.86 -0.66
N ALA A 122 -0.25 -11.83 -1.12
CA ALA A 122 -0.59 -12.32 -2.45
C ALA A 122 -0.19 -11.29 -3.52
N ILE A 123 0.46 -11.75 -4.60
CA ILE A 123 0.91 -10.89 -5.69
C ILE A 123 0.22 -11.25 -6.99
N PHE A 124 -0.33 -10.26 -7.69
CA PHE A 124 -0.97 -10.41 -8.99
C PHE A 124 -0.37 -9.45 -10.01
N ASN A 125 -0.40 -9.79 -11.29
CA ASN A 125 -0.05 -8.82 -12.35
C ASN A 125 -1.24 -7.90 -12.69
N SER A 126 -2.45 -8.41 -12.52
CA SER A 126 -3.71 -7.69 -12.60
C SER A 126 -4.75 -8.46 -11.79
N TRP A 127 -5.79 -7.77 -11.33
CA TRP A 127 -6.92 -8.41 -10.67
C TRP A 127 -8.23 -7.91 -11.25
N GLU A 128 -8.89 -8.78 -11.99
CA GLU A 128 -10.19 -8.52 -12.59
C GLU A 128 -11.32 -8.87 -11.62
N THR A 129 -12.29 -7.98 -11.52
CA THR A 129 -13.60 -8.21 -10.92
C THR A 129 -14.66 -8.09 -12.01
N GLU A 130 -15.94 -8.20 -11.64
CA GLU A 130 -17.06 -8.01 -12.58
C GLU A 130 -17.07 -6.60 -13.20
N ASP A 131 -16.76 -5.57 -12.41
CA ASP A 131 -16.90 -4.16 -12.80
C ASP A 131 -15.56 -3.44 -13.03
N PHE A 132 -14.45 -3.99 -12.51
CA PHE A 132 -13.16 -3.29 -12.46
C PHE A 132 -11.98 -4.19 -12.78
N ILE A 133 -10.93 -3.58 -13.31
CA ILE A 133 -9.61 -4.21 -13.45
C ILE A 133 -8.65 -3.39 -12.61
N MET A 134 -8.00 -4.03 -11.64
CA MET A 134 -6.90 -3.48 -10.87
C MET A 134 -5.59 -3.79 -11.59
N THR A 135 -4.84 -2.75 -11.94
CA THR A 135 -3.55 -2.80 -12.66
C THR A 135 -2.57 -1.83 -12.05
#